data_AF-A0A970G9D4-F1
#
_entry.id   AF-A0A970G9D4-F1
#
_cell.length_a   1.000
_cell.length_b   1.000
_cell.length_c   1.000
_cell.angle_alpha   90.00
_cell.angle_beta   90.00
_cell.angle_gamma   90.00
#
_symmetry.space_group_name_H-M   'P 1'
#
loop_
_entity.id
_entity.type
_entity.pdbx_description
1 polymer ?
#
loop_
_entity_poly.entity_id
_entity_poly.type
_entity_poly.pdbx_seq_one_letter_code
_entity_poly.pdbx_strand_id
1 'polypeptide(L)'
;GNTGNYTRYNSKDMDKLFTDLRKAVTKEAYQNKLYEIQALYTQDVPFISIAYRSGAILTRVMFTKTRDIKEPEVLKGIEARAE
;
A
#
# COMPACT_ATOMS: atom_id res chain seq x y z
N GLY A 1 -4.91 0.06 15.04
CA GLY A 1 -4.12 -1.18 15.24
C GLY A 1 -3.63 -1.69 13.89
N ASN A 2 -2.71 -2.64 13.87
CA ASN A 2 -2.04 -3.20 12.67
C ASN A 2 -2.99 -3.97 11.73
N THR A 3 -3.93 -3.27 11.09
CA THR A 3 -5.02 -3.85 10.28
C THR A 3 -4.59 -4.34 8.90
N GLY A 4 -3.37 -4.01 8.46
CA GLY A 4 -2.83 -4.40 7.15
C GLY A 4 -1.87 -5.60 7.17
N ASN A 5 -1.60 -6.18 8.34
CA ASN A 5 -0.65 -7.27 8.50
C ASN A 5 -1.33 -8.64 8.39
N TYR A 6 -1.69 -9.02 7.16
CA TYR A 6 -2.34 -10.30 6.89
C TYR A 6 -1.41 -11.50 7.04
N THR A 7 -0.09 -11.30 6.94
CA THR A 7 0.92 -12.35 7.06
C THR A 7 1.33 -12.64 8.51
N ARG A 8 0.78 -11.88 9.48
CA ARG A 8 1.12 -11.97 10.92
C ARG A 8 2.62 -11.75 11.19
N TYR A 9 3.26 -10.93 10.39
CA TYR A 9 4.64 -10.50 10.63
C TYR A 9 4.78 -9.85 12.01
N ASN A 10 5.77 -10.25 12.81
CA ASN A 10 5.91 -9.83 14.19
C ASN A 10 7.38 -9.50 14.50
N SER A 11 7.69 -8.21 14.60
CA SER A 11 9.03 -7.71 14.91
C SER A 11 8.92 -6.52 15.84
N LYS A 12 9.47 -6.65 17.05
CA LYS A 12 9.50 -5.58 18.06
C LYS A 12 10.30 -4.38 17.57
N ASP A 13 11.35 -4.63 16.79
CA ASP A 13 12.18 -3.58 16.21
C ASP A 13 11.40 -2.80 15.15
N MET A 14 10.66 -3.49 14.28
CA MET A 14 9.78 -2.83 13.31
C MET A 14 8.66 -2.04 13.99
N ASP A 15 8.05 -2.57 15.05
CA ASP A 15 7.03 -1.87 15.84
C ASP A 15 7.58 -0.59 16.48
N LYS A 16 8.81 -0.65 17.00
CA LYS A 16 9.51 0.52 17.53
C LYS A 16 9.76 1.55 16.43
N LEU A 17 10.27 1.14 15.27
CA LEU A 17 10.53 2.02 14.14
C LEU A 17 9.25 2.75 13.68
N PHE A 18 8.12 2.05 13.57
CA PHE A 18 6.86 2.69 13.23
C PHE A 18 6.34 3.63 14.33
N THR A 19 6.60 3.31 15.59
CA THR A 19 6.26 4.19 16.72
C THR A 19 7.08 5.48 16.67
N ASP A 20 8.37 5.38 16.37
CA ASP A 20 9.28 6.52 16.28
C ASP A 20 9.04 7.35 15.03
N LEU A 21 8.74 6.73 13.89
CA LEU A 21 8.36 7.41 12.65
C LEU A 21 7.14 8.32 12.86
N ARG A 22 6.12 7.87 13.61
CA ARG A 22 4.92 8.67 13.92
C ARG A 22 5.21 9.86 14.83
N LYS A 23 6.32 9.84 15.57
CA LYS A 23 6.76 10.94 16.44
C LYS A 23 7.67 11.93 15.71
N ALA A 24 8.23 11.56 14.55
CA ALA A 24 9.16 12.40 13.82
C ALA A 24 8.45 13.63 13.24
N VAL A 25 8.87 14.82 13.67
CA VAL A 25 8.29 16.11 13.24
C VAL A 25 9.07 16.72 12.06
N THR A 26 10.39 16.53 12.05
CA THR A 26 11.26 17.09 11.00
C THR A 26 11.34 16.15 9.81
N LYS A 27 11.44 16.72 8.60
CA LYS A 27 11.60 15.97 7.34
C LYS A 27 12.76 14.97 7.39
N GLU A 28 13.92 15.40 7.88
CA GLU A 28 15.15 14.59 7.94
C GLU A 28 14.97 13.37 8.86
N ALA A 29 14.45 13.57 10.07
CA ALA A 29 14.16 12.48 10.99
C ALA A 29 13.15 11.49 10.40
N TYR A 30 12.10 11.98 9.74
CA TYR A 30 11.11 11.12 9.09
C TYR A 30 11.72 10.29 7.96
N GLN A 31 12.53 10.92 7.11
CA GLN A 31 13.25 10.26 6.01
C GLN A 31 14.21 9.18 6.54
N ASN A 32 14.99 9.49 7.57
CA ASN A 32 15.92 8.53 8.17
C ASN A 32 15.19 7.31 8.73
N LYS A 33 14.06 7.52 9.41
CA LYS A 33 13.24 6.41 9.93
C LYS A 33 12.64 5.55 8.81
N LEU A 34 12.25 6.15 7.68
CA LEU A 34 11.82 5.37 6.51
C LEU A 34 12.95 4.48 5.95
N TYR A 35 14.19 4.98 5.91
CA TYR A 35 15.33 4.17 5.47
C TYR A 35 15.63 3.01 6.42
N GLU A 36 15.58 3.24 7.73
CA GLU A 36 15.74 2.18 8.73
C GLU A 36 14.66 1.09 8.56
N ILE A 37 13.40 1.49 8.32
CA ILE A 37 12.29 0.56 8.06
C ILE A 37 12.55 -0.25 6.78
N GLN A 38 13.00 0.40 5.71
CA GLN A 38 13.30 -0.29 4.46
C GLN A 38 14.46 -1.28 4.61
N ALA A 39 15.51 -0.91 5.35
CA ALA A 39 16.64 -1.79 5.63
C ALA A 39 16.20 -3.05 6.38
N LEU A 40 15.39 -2.90 7.44
CA LEU A 40 14.86 -4.03 8.19
C LEU A 40 13.89 -4.87 7.35
N TYR A 41 13.04 -4.22 6.54
CA TYR A 41 12.16 -4.90 5.60
C TYR A 41 12.92 -5.79 4.61
N THR A 42 14.05 -5.34 4.08
CA THR A 42 14.88 -6.13 3.15
C THR A 42 15.54 -7.34 3.84
N GLN A 43 15.78 -7.27 5.14
CA GLN A 43 16.32 -8.39 5.92
C GLN A 43 15.23 -9.43 6.23
N ASP A 44 14.06 -8.97 6.69
CA ASP A 44 12.99 -9.85 7.17
C ASP A 44 12.03 -10.34 6.07
N VAL A 45 11.94 -9.61 4.96
CA VAL A 45 11.11 -9.88 3.76
C VAL A 45 9.70 -10.40 4.11
N PRO A 46 8.88 -9.63 4.86
CA PRO A 46 7.54 -10.08 5.28
C PRO A 46 6.56 -10.24 4.12
N PHE A 47 6.82 -9.58 2.99
CA PHE A 47 6.20 -9.80 1.70
C PHE A 47 7.20 -9.45 0.60
N ILE A 48 6.90 -9.83 -0.64
CA ILE A 48 7.74 -9.54 -1.80
C ILE A 48 7.07 -8.43 -2.62
N SER A 49 7.79 -7.33 -2.81
CA SER A 49 7.35 -6.21 -3.65
C SER A 49 7.63 -6.54 -5.12
N ILE A 50 6.58 -6.82 -5.91
CA ILE A 50 6.71 -7.20 -7.32
C ILE A 50 6.80 -5.96 -8.22
N ALA A 51 5.81 -5.07 -8.11
CA ALA A 51 5.73 -3.85 -8.89
C ALA A 51 4.82 -2.84 -8.21
N TYR A 52 5.10 -1.54 -8.43
CA TYR A 52 4.12 -0.50 -8.13
C TYR A 52 3.11 -0.45 -9.27
N ARG A 53 1.85 -0.75 -8.96
CA ARG A 53 0.78 -0.71 -9.95
C ARG A 53 0.50 0.74 -10.35
N SER A 54 0.68 1.04 -11.64
CA SER A 54 0.14 2.25 -12.26
C SER A 54 -1.25 1.93 -12.82
N GLY A 55 -2.26 2.69 -12.41
CA GLY A 55 -3.62 2.55 -12.93
C GLY A 55 -3.90 3.63 -13.97
N ALA A 56 -4.39 3.25 -15.15
CA ALA A 56 -4.94 4.19 -16.12
C ALA A 56 -6.41 4.47 -15.78
N ILE A 57 -6.77 5.75 -15.68
CA ILE A 57 -8.18 6.15 -15.52
C ILE A 57 -8.85 6.06 -16.90
N LEU A 58 -9.49 4.92 -17.16
CA LEU A 58 -10.20 4.71 -18.43
C LEU A 58 -11.55 5.43 -18.46
N THR A 59 -12.24 5.53 -17.32
CA THR A 59 -13.52 6.26 -17.21
C THR A 59 -13.70 6.87 -15.81
N ARG A 60 -14.48 7.97 -15.72
CA ARG A 60 -14.83 8.61 -14.43
C ARG A 60 -15.88 7.85 -13.61
N VAL A 61 -16.62 6.93 -14.23
CA VAL A 61 -17.71 6.16 -13.58
C VAL A 61 -17.17 5.24 -12.47
N MET A 62 -15.93 4.79 -12.63
CA MET A 62 -15.23 3.91 -11.71
C MET A 62 -14.98 4.50 -10.32
N PHE A 63 -14.83 5.81 -10.23
CA PHE A 63 -14.44 6.48 -8.99
C PHE A 63 -15.61 6.77 -8.04
N THR A 64 -16.85 6.57 -8.49
CA THR A 64 -18.03 6.98 -7.72
C THR A 64 -18.84 5.84 -7.11
N LYS A 65 -18.79 4.61 -7.63
CA LYS A 65 -19.67 3.52 -7.13
C LYS A 65 -19.02 2.16 -6.87
N THR A 66 -17.81 1.88 -7.36
CA THR A 66 -17.26 0.51 -7.35
C THR A 66 -15.80 0.49 -6.96
N ARG A 67 -15.55 0.58 -5.64
CA ARG A 67 -14.21 0.58 -5.04
C ARG A 67 -13.57 -0.82 -4.97
N ASP A 68 -14.39 -1.87 -4.96
CA ASP A 68 -13.95 -3.24 -4.61
C ASP A 68 -14.19 -4.28 -5.72
N ILE A 69 -14.40 -3.85 -6.97
CA ILE A 69 -14.59 -4.76 -8.11
C ILE A 69 -13.24 -5.06 -8.78
N LYS A 70 -13.01 -6.33 -9.11
CA LYS A 70 -11.84 -6.75 -9.89
C LYS A 70 -11.84 -6.07 -11.27
N GLU A 71 -10.69 -5.58 -11.70
CA GLU A 71 -10.52 -4.86 -12.97
C GLU A 71 -11.13 -5.55 -14.22
N PRO A 72 -11.08 -6.89 -14.40
CA PRO A 72 -11.76 -7.53 -15.55
C PRO A 72 -13.28 -7.36 -15.52
N GLU A 73 -13.89 -7.39 -14.33
CA GLU A 73 -15.35 -7.25 -14.16
C GLU A 73 -15.81 -5.80 -14.36
N VAL A 74 -14.93 -4.86 -14.04
CA VAL A 74 -15.10 -3.44 -14.32
C VAL A 74 -15.14 -3.17 -15.82
N LEU A 75 -14.20 -3.76 -16.57
CA LEU A 75 -14.06 -3.53 -18.00
C LEU A 75 -15.28 -4.07 -18.77
N LYS A 76 -15.81 -5.23 -18.38
CA LYS A 76 -17.10 -5.76 -18.91
C LYS A 76 -18.25 -4.77 -18.74
N GLY A 77 -18.33 -4.10 -17.59
CA GLY A 77 -19.37 -3.11 -17.31
C GLY A 77 -19.28 -1.83 -18.14
N ILE A 78 -18.09 -1.52 -18.69
CA ILE A 78 -17.88 -0.41 -19.63
C ILE A 78 -18.31 -0.83 -21.04
N GLU A 79 -17.93 -2.03 -21.49
CA GLU A 79 -18.33 -2.56 -22.80
C GLU A 79 -19.86 -2.65 -22.94
N ALA A 80 -20.56 -3.12 -21.90
CA ALA A 80 -22.02 -3.24 -21.90
C ALA A 80 -22.79 -1.90 -21.89
N ARG A 81 -22.10 -0.77 -21.74
CA ARG A 81 -22.70 0.58 -21.72
C ARG A 81 -22.32 1.42 -22.94
N ALA A 82 -21.65 0.82 -23.93
CA ALA A 82 -21.27 1.47 -25.18
C ALA A 82 -22.37 1.40 -26.26
N GLU A 83 -23.54 0.84 -25.94
CA GLU A 83 -24.81 0.95 -26.69
C GLU A 83 -25.73 2.00 -26.06
#